data_AF-A0A382HRQ1-F1
#
_entry.id   AF-A0A382HRQ1-F1
#
_cell.length_a   1.000
_cell.length_b   1.000
_cell.length_c   1.000
_cell.angle_alpha   90.00
_cell.angle_beta   90.00
_cell.angle_gamma   90.00
#
_symmetry.space_group_name_H-M   'P 1'
#
loop_
_entity.id
_entity.type
_entity.pdbx_description
1 polymer ?
#
loop_
_entity_poly.entity_id
_entity_poly.type
_entity_poly.pdbx_seq_one_letter_code
_entity_poly.pdbx_strand_id
1 'polypeptide(L)'
;MKRLLTILCLVLLSVHSYSQEILIDEEFSRKSGLPRNQLVERQGIKYKINSTTPFTGSSVVYHDNGQLWYRENYKDGKQDGLHEGFWSNGQLWIRTNYKDGKEDGLHERFYDNPVSRLHSFLIPTTDRGQLKVRGNYKNGEEDGLWETFHENGQLLSRGNFIDGKLNGLGEIFDENGNLTKTETYRDGELVEVN
;
A
#
# COMPACT_ATOMS: atom_id res chain seq x y z
N MET A 1 -31.39 7.19 52.06
CA MET A 1 -31.29 6.25 50.92
C MET A 1 -31.03 6.92 49.57
N LYS A 2 -31.55 8.12 49.27
CA LYS A 2 -31.33 8.78 47.96
C LYS A 2 -29.87 9.19 47.67
N ARG A 3 -29.08 9.60 48.67
CA ARG A 3 -27.69 10.06 48.47
C ARG A 3 -26.68 8.94 48.16
N LEU A 4 -26.93 7.71 48.61
CA LEU A 4 -26.03 6.57 48.35
C LEU A 4 -26.17 6.06 46.91
N LEU A 5 -27.37 6.15 46.34
CA LEU A 5 -27.67 5.75 44.96
C LEU A 5 -27.04 6.70 43.93
N THR A 6 -26.95 8.00 44.24
CA THR A 6 -26.37 9.00 43.34
C THR A 6 -24.85 8.88 43.21
N ILE A 7 -24.15 8.55 44.31
CA ILE A 7 -22.69 8.36 44.30
C ILE A 7 -22.31 7.10 43.55
N LEU A 8 -23.07 6.01 43.70
CA LEU A 8 -22.85 4.77 42.97
C LEU A 8 -23.01 4.96 41.45
N CYS A 9 -23.96 5.80 41.02
CA CYS A 9 -24.21 6.10 39.61
C CYS A 9 -23.06 6.92 38.98
N LEU A 10 -22.49 7.87 39.72
CA LEU A 10 -21.34 8.68 39.25
C LEU A 10 -20.05 7.87 39.09
N VAL A 11 -19.80 6.91 39.99
CA VAL A 11 -18.63 6.01 39.90
C VAL A 11 -18.80 5.02 38.75
N LEU A 12 -20.01 4.52 38.49
CA LEU A 12 -20.25 3.64 37.34
C LEU A 12 -20.13 4.38 36.00
N LEU A 13 -20.57 5.64 35.93
CA LEU A 13 -20.41 6.48 34.75
C LEU A 13 -18.93 6.81 34.47
N SER A 14 -18.14 7.12 35.50
CA SER A 14 -16.71 7.44 35.31
C SER A 14 -15.88 6.22 34.91
N VAL A 15 -16.18 5.04 35.46
CA VAL A 15 -15.50 3.78 35.06
C VAL A 15 -15.86 3.38 33.63
N HIS A 16 -17.12 3.59 33.21
CA HIS A 16 -17.54 3.31 31.84
C HIS A 16 -16.88 4.27 30.83
N SER A 17 -16.82 5.57 31.12
CA SER A 17 -16.13 6.56 30.28
C SER A 17 -14.63 6.27 30.16
N TYR A 18 -13.96 5.94 31.26
CA TYR A 18 -12.54 5.60 31.26
C TYR A 18 -12.25 4.31 30.47
N SER A 19 -13.15 3.32 30.56
CA SER A 19 -13.03 2.09 29.76
C SER A 19 -13.22 2.34 28.26
N GLN A 20 -14.06 3.30 27.88
CA GLN A 20 -14.21 3.69 26.46
C GLN A 20 -12.99 4.45 25.94
N GLU A 21 -12.38 5.35 26.73
CA GLU A 21 -11.15 6.05 26.33
C GLU A 21 -9.97 5.08 26.11
N ILE A 22 -9.78 4.10 27.01
CA ILE A 22 -8.74 3.06 26.84
C ILE A 22 -9.00 2.19 25.61
N LEU A 23 -10.26 1.81 25.36
CA LEU A 23 -10.61 1.02 24.17
C LEU A 23 -10.41 1.82 22.88
N ILE A 24 -10.70 3.12 22.88
CA ILE A 24 -10.45 4.03 21.76
C ILE A 24 -8.94 4.18 21.53
N ASP A 25 -8.13 4.33 22.58
CA ASP A 25 -6.67 4.43 22.47
C ASP A 25 -6.04 3.11 21.99
N GLU A 26 -6.54 1.95 22.44
CA GLU A 26 -6.08 0.65 21.96
C GLU A 26 -6.56 0.35 20.53
N GLU A 27 -7.73 0.82 20.12
CA GLU A 27 -8.25 0.66 18.75
C GLU A 27 -7.58 1.65 17.78
N PHE A 28 -7.31 2.88 18.23
CA PHE A 28 -6.54 3.90 17.51
C PHE A 28 -5.08 3.45 17.36
N SER A 29 -4.45 2.95 18.43
CA SER A 29 -3.12 2.33 18.42
C SER A 29 -3.06 1.07 17.54
N ARG A 30 -4.15 0.29 17.46
CA ARG A 30 -4.27 -0.81 16.48
C ARG A 30 -4.44 -0.34 15.03
N LYS A 31 -4.99 0.86 14.80
CA LYS A 31 -5.17 1.46 13.46
C LYS A 31 -4.00 2.33 13.00
N SER A 32 -3.16 2.81 13.93
CA SER A 32 -1.93 3.56 13.65
C SER A 32 -0.71 2.65 13.79
N GLY A 33 -0.01 2.34 12.70
CA GLY A 33 1.26 1.62 12.81
C GLY A 33 2.28 2.37 13.69
N LEU A 34 3.36 1.70 14.08
CA LEU A 34 4.42 2.31 14.85
C LEU A 34 5.13 3.40 14.03
N PRO A 35 5.27 4.64 14.52
CA PRO A 35 6.04 5.66 13.80
C PRO A 35 7.44 5.15 13.44
N ARG A 36 7.85 5.29 12.17
CA ARG A 36 9.13 4.74 11.68
C ARG A 36 10.35 5.23 12.46
N ASN A 37 10.29 6.43 13.02
CA ASN A 37 11.34 6.97 13.88
C ASN A 37 11.49 6.27 15.24
N GLN A 38 10.58 5.35 15.59
CA GLN A 38 10.70 4.45 16.75
C GLN A 38 11.30 3.09 16.38
N LEU A 39 11.69 2.90 15.11
CA LEU A 39 12.40 1.72 14.64
C LEU A 39 13.87 2.04 14.38
N VAL A 40 14.73 1.08 14.71
CA VAL A 40 16.14 1.07 14.33
C VAL A 40 16.41 -0.18 13.50
N GLU A 41 17.29 -0.06 12.53
CA GLU A 41 17.77 -1.20 11.75
C GLU A 41 19.13 -1.66 12.27
N ARG A 42 19.28 -2.97 12.45
CA ARG A 42 20.56 -3.60 12.78
C ARG A 42 20.73 -4.80 11.87
N GLN A 43 21.76 -4.76 11.02
CA GLN A 43 22.06 -5.84 10.06
C GLN A 43 20.85 -6.20 9.17
N GLY A 44 20.11 -5.21 8.68
CA GLY A 44 18.93 -5.43 7.82
C GLY A 44 17.66 -5.89 8.55
N ILE A 45 17.69 -6.02 9.88
CA ILE A 45 16.53 -6.40 10.70
C ILE A 45 16.03 -5.17 11.45
N LYS A 46 14.72 -4.90 11.38
CA LYS A 46 14.06 -3.83 12.13
C LYS A 46 13.77 -4.24 13.56
N TYR A 47 13.97 -3.30 14.47
CA TYR A 47 13.66 -3.43 15.89
C TYR A 47 13.02 -2.15 16.40
N LYS A 48 12.16 -2.24 17.42
CA LYS A 48 11.82 -1.05 18.21
C LYS A 48 13.07 -0.53 18.91
N ILE A 49 13.21 0.79 19.05
CA ILE A 49 14.27 1.39 19.87
C ILE A 49 14.24 0.74 21.27
N ASN A 50 15.41 0.41 21.81
CA ASN A 50 15.60 -0.30 23.09
C ASN A 50 15.04 -1.73 23.16
N SER A 51 14.57 -2.31 22.04
CA SER A 51 14.22 -3.73 21.97
C SER A 51 15.39 -4.56 21.43
N THR A 52 15.49 -5.81 21.86
CA THR A 52 16.35 -6.85 21.26
C THR A 52 15.57 -7.84 20.40
N THR A 53 14.24 -7.82 20.47
CA THR A 53 13.35 -8.69 19.69
C THR A 53 13.02 -8.02 18.34
N PRO A 54 13.21 -8.71 17.20
CA PRO A 54 12.84 -8.19 15.89
C PRO A 54 11.39 -7.71 15.84
N PHE A 55 11.16 -6.63 15.10
CA PHE A 55 9.86 -5.98 15.05
C PHE A 55 8.87 -6.77 14.20
N THR A 56 7.68 -7.03 14.75
CA THR A 56 6.54 -7.57 14.03
C THR A 56 5.37 -6.60 14.20
N GLY A 57 4.77 -6.20 13.08
CA GLY A 57 3.67 -5.22 13.03
C GLY A 57 3.83 -4.19 11.92
N SER A 58 2.92 -3.23 11.87
CA SER A 58 2.94 -2.14 10.87
C SER A 58 3.77 -0.96 11.36
N SER A 59 4.48 -0.30 10.46
CA SER A 59 5.12 0.99 10.67
C SER A 59 4.53 2.06 9.75
N VAL A 60 4.48 3.30 10.20
CA VAL A 60 3.94 4.44 9.44
C VAL A 60 4.88 5.63 9.42
N VAL A 61 4.78 6.42 8.35
CA VAL A 61 5.41 7.73 8.18
C VAL A 61 4.34 8.69 7.73
N TYR A 62 4.35 9.93 8.23
CA TYR A 62 3.42 10.99 7.85
C TYR A 62 4.14 12.11 7.10
N HIS A 63 3.43 12.78 6.20
CA HIS A 63 3.82 14.05 5.60
C HIS A 63 3.75 15.18 6.64
N ASP A 64 4.37 16.32 6.34
CA ASP A 64 4.33 17.51 7.21
C ASP A 64 2.90 18.02 7.47
N ASN A 65 1.96 17.74 6.57
CA ASN A 65 0.55 18.09 6.72
C ASN A 65 -0.25 17.08 7.57
N GLY A 66 0.42 16.08 8.16
CA GLY A 66 -0.17 15.05 9.00
C GLY A 66 -0.85 13.90 8.26
N GLN A 67 -0.90 13.91 6.92
CA GLN A 67 -1.43 12.79 6.16
C GLN A 67 -0.44 11.64 6.10
N LEU A 68 -0.94 10.40 5.99
CA LEU A 68 -0.09 9.22 5.87
C LEU A 68 0.76 9.34 4.60
N TRP A 69 2.06 9.07 4.71
CA TRP A 69 2.99 9.01 3.59
C TRP A 69 3.31 7.57 3.22
N TYR A 70 3.69 6.76 4.22
CA TYR A 70 3.97 5.34 4.02
C TYR A 70 3.36 4.49 5.12
N ARG A 71 2.97 3.28 4.74
CA ARG A 71 2.69 2.17 5.65
C ARG A 71 3.50 0.96 5.19
N GLU A 72 4.20 0.33 6.12
CA GLU A 72 5.01 -0.87 5.87
C GLU A 72 4.65 -1.94 6.88
N ASN A 73 4.58 -3.21 6.47
CA ASN A 73 4.36 -4.32 7.38
C ASN A 73 5.65 -5.13 7.57
N TYR A 74 5.91 -5.54 8.81
CA TYR A 74 7.08 -6.30 9.18
C TYR A 74 6.70 -7.57 9.94
N LYS A 75 7.47 -8.63 9.70
CA LYS A 75 7.49 -9.86 10.49
C LYS A 75 8.93 -10.23 10.78
N ASP A 76 9.24 -10.45 12.05
CA ASP A 76 10.58 -10.79 12.52
C ASP A 76 11.65 -9.80 12.02
N GLY A 77 11.26 -8.52 11.96
CA GLY A 77 12.08 -7.39 11.54
C GLY A 77 12.34 -7.29 10.03
N LYS A 78 11.79 -8.18 9.21
CA LYS A 78 11.83 -8.10 7.74
C LYS A 78 10.48 -7.62 7.20
N GLN A 79 10.46 -7.00 6.02
CA GLN A 79 9.19 -6.64 5.38
C GLN A 79 8.40 -7.91 5.04
N ASP A 80 7.16 -7.97 5.48
CA ASP A 80 6.25 -9.09 5.24
C ASP A 80 4.82 -8.55 5.29
N GLY A 81 4.11 -8.68 4.16
CA GLY A 81 2.80 -8.09 3.93
C GLY A 81 2.85 -6.82 3.07
N LEU A 82 1.78 -6.04 3.16
CA LEU A 82 1.54 -4.91 2.26
C LEU A 82 2.43 -3.70 2.61
N HIS A 83 3.06 -3.12 1.60
CA HIS A 83 3.65 -1.79 1.62
C HIS A 83 2.73 -0.85 0.84
N GLU A 84 2.42 0.31 1.39
CA GLU A 84 1.54 1.32 0.77
C GLU A 84 2.19 2.70 0.86
N GLY A 85 2.13 3.45 -0.22
CA GLY A 85 2.58 4.85 -0.28
C GLY A 85 1.45 5.76 -0.74
N PHE A 86 1.35 6.92 -0.10
CA PHE A 86 0.29 7.90 -0.31
C PHE A 86 0.89 9.29 -0.58
N TRP A 87 0.27 10.02 -1.52
CA TRP A 87 0.60 11.41 -1.80
C TRP A 87 0.17 12.29 -0.62
N SER A 88 0.65 13.54 -0.59
CA SER A 88 0.28 14.50 0.46
C SER A 88 -1.18 14.98 0.37
N ASN A 89 -1.96 14.50 -0.61
CA ASN A 89 -3.40 14.68 -0.69
C ASN A 89 -4.19 13.44 -0.18
N GLY A 90 -3.49 12.37 0.23
CA GLY A 90 -4.05 11.16 0.82
C GLY A 90 -4.32 10.06 -0.21
N GLN A 91 -4.11 10.34 -1.49
CA GLN A 91 -4.29 9.38 -2.57
C GLN A 91 -3.18 8.33 -2.58
N LEU A 92 -3.56 7.06 -2.72
CA LEU A 92 -2.61 5.95 -2.86
C LEU A 92 -1.87 6.08 -4.20
N TRP A 93 -0.53 6.02 -4.17
CA TRP A 93 0.31 6.05 -5.37
C TRP A 93 1.08 4.76 -5.62
N ILE A 94 1.24 3.93 -4.59
CA ILE A 94 1.84 2.62 -4.71
C ILE A 94 1.28 1.66 -3.67
N ARG A 95 1.11 0.41 -4.07
CA ARG A 95 1.03 -0.70 -3.13
C ARG A 95 1.79 -1.91 -3.66
N THR A 96 2.49 -2.61 -2.78
CA THR A 96 3.34 -3.74 -3.14
C THR A 96 3.33 -4.74 -2.02
N ASN A 97 3.20 -6.02 -2.33
CA ASN A 97 3.30 -7.09 -1.34
C ASN A 97 4.75 -7.53 -1.16
N TYR A 98 5.14 -7.77 0.09
CA TYR A 98 6.46 -8.27 0.45
C TYR A 98 6.34 -9.60 1.20
N LYS A 99 7.34 -10.46 1.01
CA LYS A 99 7.55 -11.67 1.78
C LYS A 99 9.03 -11.79 2.15
N ASP A 100 9.32 -11.93 3.44
CA ASP A 100 10.69 -12.11 3.96
C ASP A 100 11.71 -11.09 3.44
N GLY A 101 11.27 -9.84 3.22
CA GLY A 101 12.09 -8.73 2.74
C GLY A 101 12.19 -8.61 1.21
N LYS A 102 11.47 -9.42 0.44
CA LYS A 102 11.43 -9.37 -1.03
C LYS A 102 10.03 -9.08 -1.54
N GLU A 103 9.92 -8.45 -2.69
CA GLU A 103 8.61 -8.26 -3.33
C GLU A 103 8.04 -9.61 -3.75
N ASP A 104 6.79 -9.87 -3.36
CA ASP A 104 6.13 -11.15 -3.60
C ASP A 104 4.62 -10.96 -3.62
N GLY A 105 4.02 -11.15 -4.78
CA GLY A 105 2.62 -10.88 -5.08
C GLY A 105 2.38 -9.54 -5.77
N LEU A 106 1.16 -9.04 -5.64
CA LEU A 106 0.65 -7.92 -6.42
C LEU A 106 1.40 -6.62 -6.15
N HIS A 107 1.75 -5.94 -7.24
CA HIS A 107 2.29 -4.59 -7.29
C HIS A 107 1.38 -3.70 -8.14
N GLU A 108 1.03 -2.53 -7.62
CA GLU A 108 0.28 -1.51 -8.34
C GLU A 108 0.86 -0.12 -8.08
N ARG A 109 0.97 0.68 -9.14
CA ARG A 109 1.34 2.09 -9.09
C ARG A 109 0.26 2.92 -9.75
N PHE A 110 0.00 4.09 -9.21
CA PHE A 110 -1.02 5.02 -9.69
C PHE A 110 -0.37 6.34 -10.15
N TYR A 111 -1.04 7.02 -11.08
CA TYR A 111 -0.63 8.35 -11.52
C TYR A 111 -0.76 9.37 -10.40
N ASP A 112 0.11 10.38 -10.42
CA ASP A 112 -0.07 11.62 -9.67
C ASP A 112 -1.07 12.49 -10.43
N ASN A 113 -2.35 12.17 -10.30
CA ASN A 113 -3.39 12.98 -10.91
C ASN A 113 -3.80 14.04 -9.88
N PRO A 114 -3.64 15.35 -10.17
CA PRO A 114 -4.22 16.39 -9.36
C PRO A 114 -5.73 16.26 -9.49
N VAL A 115 -6.34 15.53 -8.54
CA VAL A 115 -7.77 15.21 -8.39
C VAL A 115 -8.61 15.91 -9.45
N SER A 116 -9.04 15.17 -10.46
CA SER A 116 -9.97 15.64 -11.49
C SER A 116 -11.12 16.37 -10.81
N ARG A 117 -11.06 17.70 -10.79
CA ARG A 117 -12.08 18.60 -10.20
C ARG A 117 -13.37 18.62 -11.02
N LEU A 118 -13.65 17.56 -11.75
CA LEU A 118 -14.79 17.46 -12.64
C LEU A 118 -15.16 15.99 -12.82
N HIS A 119 -15.77 15.38 -11.80
CA HIS A 119 -17.12 14.84 -11.91
C HIS A 119 -17.63 14.29 -10.57
N SER A 120 -18.78 14.82 -10.17
CA SER A 120 -19.79 14.22 -9.32
C SER A 120 -19.45 13.89 -7.86
N PHE A 121 -19.78 14.88 -7.02
CA PHE A 121 -20.54 14.67 -5.79
C PHE A 121 -21.37 13.37 -5.86
N LEU A 122 -21.20 12.47 -4.88
CA LEU A 122 -22.01 11.27 -4.56
C LEU A 122 -21.31 9.89 -4.55
N ILE A 123 -19.99 9.74 -4.70
CA ILE A 123 -19.33 8.46 -4.37
C ILE A 123 -18.33 8.63 -3.22
N PRO A 124 -18.71 8.28 -1.98
CA PRO A 124 -17.79 8.27 -0.86
C PRO A 124 -17.08 6.90 -0.79
N THR A 125 -16.01 6.67 -1.56
CA THR A 125 -15.08 5.55 -1.33
C THR A 125 -13.72 5.81 -1.98
N THR A 126 -12.69 6.06 -1.16
CA THR A 126 -11.29 5.73 -1.43
C THR A 126 -10.84 5.89 -2.90
N ASP A 127 -10.60 7.12 -3.35
CA ASP A 127 -10.05 7.44 -4.68
C ASP A 127 -8.66 6.79 -4.84
N ARG A 128 -8.61 5.51 -5.22
CA ARG A 128 -7.41 4.93 -5.84
C ARG A 128 -7.14 5.79 -7.07
N GLY A 129 -5.93 6.32 -7.21
CA GLY A 129 -5.59 7.13 -8.38
C GLY A 129 -5.82 6.36 -9.69
N GLN A 130 -5.66 7.04 -10.82
CA GLN A 130 -5.69 6.35 -12.10
C GLN A 130 -4.56 5.32 -12.10
N LEU A 131 -4.89 4.04 -12.32
CA LEU A 131 -3.90 2.98 -12.34
C LEU A 131 -2.89 3.26 -13.47
N LYS A 132 -1.60 3.14 -13.17
CA LYS A 132 -0.50 3.36 -14.10
C LYS A 132 0.19 2.06 -14.48
N VAL A 133 0.42 1.21 -13.48
CA VAL A 133 1.09 -0.08 -13.63
C VAL A 133 0.43 -1.09 -12.72
N ARG A 134 0.25 -2.32 -13.19
CA ARG A 134 -0.01 -3.48 -12.34
C ARG A 134 0.76 -4.70 -12.82
N GLY A 135 1.18 -5.53 -11.89
CA GLY A 135 1.84 -6.80 -12.16
C GLY A 135 2.07 -7.56 -10.87
N ASN A 136 2.75 -8.70 -10.95
CA ASN A 136 3.17 -9.43 -9.78
C ASN A 136 4.69 -9.55 -9.73
N TYR A 137 5.20 -9.58 -8.51
CA TYR A 137 6.56 -10.02 -8.22
C TYR A 137 6.53 -11.42 -7.62
N LYS A 138 7.64 -12.13 -7.77
CA LYS A 138 7.93 -13.37 -7.09
C LYS A 138 9.38 -13.36 -6.68
N ASN A 139 9.66 -13.47 -5.38
CA ASN A 139 11.02 -13.40 -4.85
C ASN A 139 11.85 -12.18 -5.29
N GLY A 140 11.21 -11.04 -5.53
CA GLY A 140 11.84 -9.78 -5.96
C GLY A 140 12.01 -9.62 -7.47
N GLU A 141 11.50 -10.54 -8.28
CA GLU A 141 11.54 -10.47 -9.74
C GLU A 141 10.13 -10.41 -10.34
N GLU A 142 9.97 -9.71 -11.45
CA GLU A 142 8.69 -9.57 -12.16
C GLU A 142 8.23 -10.95 -12.66
N ASP A 143 6.99 -11.33 -12.38
CA ASP A 143 6.44 -12.65 -12.69
C ASP A 143 4.99 -12.54 -13.20
N GLY A 144 4.71 -13.20 -14.32
CA GLY A 144 3.40 -13.22 -14.96
C GLY A 144 3.07 -11.92 -15.70
N LEU A 145 1.76 -11.64 -15.82
CA LEU A 145 1.27 -10.53 -16.62
C LEU A 145 1.56 -9.18 -15.96
N TRP A 146 2.19 -8.30 -16.73
CA TRP A 146 2.37 -6.89 -16.42
C TRP A 146 1.60 -6.04 -17.41
N GLU A 147 0.92 -5.02 -16.88
CA GLU A 147 0.09 -4.10 -17.62
C GLU A 147 0.43 -2.67 -17.23
N THR A 148 0.56 -1.80 -18.24
CA THR A 148 0.64 -0.36 -18.05
C THR A 148 -0.55 0.30 -18.71
N PHE A 149 -0.96 1.46 -18.19
CA PHE A 149 -2.18 2.15 -18.60
C PHE A 149 -1.87 3.59 -18.94
N HIS A 150 -2.63 4.17 -19.87
CA HIS A 150 -2.65 5.60 -20.16
C HIS A 150 -3.30 6.38 -19.02
N GLU A 151 -3.11 7.71 -18.98
CA GLU A 151 -3.74 8.59 -17.99
C GLU A 151 -5.28 8.62 -18.10
N ASN A 152 -5.84 8.25 -19.26
CA ASN A 152 -7.28 8.09 -19.45
C ASN A 152 -7.82 6.74 -18.93
N GLY A 153 -6.95 5.88 -18.39
CA GLY A 153 -7.27 4.57 -17.83
C GLY A 153 -7.32 3.42 -18.83
N GLN A 154 -7.11 3.67 -20.10
CA GLN A 154 -7.04 2.62 -21.11
C GLN A 154 -5.70 1.90 -21.04
N LEU A 155 -5.69 0.64 -21.48
CA LEU A 155 -4.46 -0.15 -21.52
C LEU A 155 -3.47 0.50 -22.49
N LEU A 156 -2.23 0.73 -22.05
CA LEU A 156 -1.13 1.24 -22.87
C LEU A 156 -0.30 0.08 -23.40
N SER A 157 0.05 -0.86 -22.54
CA SER A 157 0.76 -2.06 -22.94
C SER A 157 0.55 -3.21 -21.98
N ARG A 158 0.75 -4.42 -22.47
CA ARG A 158 0.83 -5.61 -21.62
C ARG A 158 1.85 -6.61 -22.13
N GLY A 159 2.40 -7.41 -21.22
CA GLY A 159 3.34 -8.48 -21.55
C GLY A 159 3.59 -9.39 -20.35
N ASN A 160 4.05 -10.61 -20.59
CA ASN A 160 4.34 -11.57 -19.53
C ASN A 160 5.83 -11.58 -19.18
N PHE A 161 6.14 -11.62 -17.89
CA PHE A 161 7.49 -11.75 -17.36
C PHE A 161 7.71 -13.12 -16.74
N ILE A 162 8.92 -13.64 -16.89
CA ILE A 162 9.41 -14.85 -16.22
C ILE A 162 10.78 -14.51 -15.66
N ASP A 163 10.96 -14.64 -14.34
CA ASP A 163 12.21 -14.35 -13.64
C ASP A 163 12.79 -12.97 -14.02
N GLY A 164 11.93 -11.95 -14.01
CA GLY A 164 12.31 -10.56 -14.32
C GLY A 164 12.56 -10.26 -15.80
N LYS A 165 12.26 -11.20 -16.71
CA LYS A 165 12.48 -11.03 -18.14
C LYS A 165 11.18 -11.11 -18.91
N LEU A 166 10.95 -10.12 -19.78
CA LEU A 166 9.82 -10.14 -20.70
C LEU A 166 9.94 -11.35 -21.64
N ASN A 167 8.88 -12.15 -21.71
CA ASN A 167 8.88 -13.40 -22.44
C ASN A 167 7.50 -13.69 -23.04
N GLY A 168 7.47 -13.93 -24.35
CA GLY A 168 6.25 -14.11 -25.12
C GLY A 168 5.75 -12.81 -25.75
N LEU A 169 4.44 -12.71 -25.95
CA LEU A 169 3.80 -11.60 -26.65
C LEU A 169 3.69 -10.36 -25.75
N GLY A 170 4.22 -9.25 -26.24
CA GLY A 170 3.94 -7.88 -25.80
C GLY A 170 2.98 -7.20 -26.76
N GLU A 171 2.01 -6.46 -26.23
CA GLU A 171 1.02 -5.71 -26.99
C GLU A 171 1.04 -4.25 -26.56
N ILE A 172 0.95 -3.33 -27.51
CA ILE A 172 0.95 -1.87 -27.28
C ILE A 172 -0.28 -1.26 -27.95
N PHE A 173 -0.98 -0.40 -27.22
CA PHE A 173 -2.24 0.19 -27.62
C PHE A 173 -2.18 1.72 -27.58
N ASP A 174 -2.92 2.38 -28.47
CA ASP A 174 -3.09 3.84 -28.45
C ASP A 174 -4.04 4.29 -27.34
N GLU A 175 -4.20 5.61 -27.18
CA GLU A 175 -5.12 6.21 -26.19
C GLU A 175 -6.61 5.97 -26.48
N ASN A 176 -6.97 5.34 -27.59
CA ASN A 176 -8.33 4.90 -27.91
C ASN A 176 -8.52 3.39 -27.72
N GLY A 177 -7.47 2.67 -27.31
CA GLY A 177 -7.49 1.25 -27.03
C GLY A 177 -7.28 0.39 -28.28
N ASN A 178 -6.86 0.98 -29.40
CA ASN A 178 -6.54 0.23 -30.61
C ASN A 178 -5.15 -0.38 -30.47
N LEU A 179 -5.02 -1.66 -30.82
CA LEU A 179 -3.72 -2.32 -30.90
C LEU A 179 -2.90 -1.67 -32.02
N THR A 180 -1.74 -1.12 -31.66
CA THR A 180 -0.84 -0.43 -32.60
C THR A 180 0.37 -1.24 -32.97
N LYS A 181 0.81 -2.13 -32.07
CA LYS A 181 2.04 -2.89 -32.24
C LYS A 181 2.01 -4.14 -31.37
N THR A 182 2.59 -5.20 -31.90
CA THR A 182 2.92 -6.42 -31.17
C THR A 182 4.40 -6.72 -31.27
N GLU A 183 4.94 -7.28 -30.20
CA GLU A 183 6.35 -7.60 -30.09
C GLU A 183 6.49 -8.97 -29.43
N THR A 184 7.29 -9.87 -29.99
CA THR A 184 7.56 -11.17 -29.36
C THR A 184 8.93 -11.11 -28.71
N TYR A 185 9.00 -11.50 -27.44
CA TYR A 185 10.23 -11.53 -26.65
C TYR A 185 10.61 -12.96 -26.25
N ARG A 186 11.91 -13.20 -26.11
CA ARG A 186 12.47 -14.40 -25.50
C ARG A 186 13.60 -14.01 -24.56
N ASP A 187 13.47 -14.39 -23.29
CA ASP A 187 14.47 -14.10 -22.26
C ASP A 187 14.86 -12.60 -22.19
N GLY A 188 13.89 -11.71 -22.41
CA GLY A 188 14.07 -10.26 -22.41
C GLY A 188 14.54 -9.68 -23.75
N GLU A 189 14.87 -10.51 -24.73
CA GLU A 189 15.32 -10.06 -26.05
C GLU A 189 14.16 -10.02 -27.05
N LEU A 190 14.07 -8.92 -27.80
CA LEU A 190 13.09 -8.75 -28.87
C LEU A 190 13.41 -9.69 -30.04
N VAL A 191 12.47 -10.58 -30.36
CA VAL A 191 12.57 -11.58 -31.44
C VAL A 191 11.85 -11.12 -32.70
N GLU A 192 10.67 -10.50 -32.54
CA GLU A 192 9.80 -10.15 -33.66
C GLU A 192 8.98 -8.90 -33.36
N VAL A 193 8.68 -8.12 -34.41
CA VAL A 193 7.80 -6.94 -34.35
C VAL A 193 6.77 -7.05 -35.46
N ASN A 194 5.48 -6.93 -35.11
CA ASN A 194 4.37 -6.88 -36.07
C ASN A 194 3.42 -5.71 -35.78
#